data_AF-A0AAJ4R6B0-F1
#
_entry.id   AF-A0AAJ4R6B0-F1
#
_cell.length_a   1.000
_cell.length_b   1.000
_cell.length_c   1.000
_cell.angle_alpha   90.00
_cell.angle_beta   90.00
_cell.angle_gamma   90.00
#
_symmetry.space_group_name_H-M   'P 1'
#
loop_
_entity.id
_entity.type
_entity.pdbx_description
1 polymer ?
#
loop_
_entity_poly.entity_id
_entity_poly.type
_entity_poly.pdbx_seq_one_letter_code
_entity_poly.pdbx_strand_id
1 'polypeptide(L)'
;MSTTYDESELPPESITIDDKTWTKEKFDTASYQWVRPMRESEFDWDPENVSLVGTEEPIRVVELQYRDEVWNVSAAETAGPEYHRPGFTELISGDYTFQTRELQEAADKVREFVKQLS
;
A
#
# COMPACT_ATOMS: atom_id res chain seq x y z
N MET A 1 11.30 -20.45 5.20
CA MET A 1 12.71 -20.03 5.16
C MET A 1 12.76 -18.61 5.68
N SER A 2 13.64 -18.29 6.63
CA SER A 2 13.82 -16.90 7.06
C SER A 2 14.59 -16.18 5.96
N THR A 3 13.92 -15.36 5.18
CA THR A 3 14.59 -14.50 4.22
C THR A 3 15.61 -13.65 5.00
N THR A 4 16.89 -13.75 4.64
CA THR A 4 17.97 -13.08 5.35
C THR A 4 18.10 -11.69 4.76
N TYR A 5 17.26 -10.76 5.19
CA TYR A 5 17.36 -9.35 4.84
C TYR A 5 17.38 -8.49 6.10
N ASP A 6 17.92 -7.28 5.96
CA ASP A 6 17.98 -6.32 7.05
C ASP A 6 16.67 -5.51 7.10
N GLU A 7 15.87 -5.72 8.16
CA GLU A 7 14.62 -4.97 8.36
C GLU A 7 14.87 -3.46 8.55
N SER A 8 16.10 -3.03 8.86
CA SER A 8 16.43 -1.61 8.99
C SER A 8 16.52 -0.87 7.65
N GLU A 9 16.66 -1.58 6.54
CA GLU A 9 16.64 -0.99 5.18
C GLU A 9 15.21 -0.64 4.73
N LEU A 10 14.21 -1.27 5.36
CA LEU A 10 12.80 -1.02 5.08
C LEU A 10 12.40 0.40 5.47
N PRO A 11 11.37 0.96 4.83
CA PRO A 11 10.78 2.22 5.27
C PRO A 11 10.29 2.15 6.74
N PRO A 12 10.28 3.30 7.44
CA PRO A 12 9.98 3.33 8.87
C PRO A 12 8.53 2.91 9.16
N GLU A 13 8.24 2.66 10.44
CA GLU A 13 6.91 2.25 10.89
C GLU A 13 5.83 3.31 10.66
N SER A 14 6.21 4.59 10.64
CA SER A 14 5.32 5.68 10.31
C SER A 14 6.00 6.67 9.37
N ILE A 15 5.27 7.11 8.34
CA ILE A 15 5.73 8.09 7.36
C ILE A 15 4.66 9.19 7.26
N THR A 16 4.99 10.41 7.66
CA THR A 16 4.09 11.56 7.52
C THR A 16 4.58 12.48 6.40
N ILE A 17 3.75 12.69 5.39
CA ILE A 17 3.99 13.61 4.26
C ILE A 17 2.70 14.39 4.01
N ASP A 18 2.79 15.72 3.91
CA ASP A 18 1.65 16.62 3.62
C ASP A 18 0.42 16.37 4.51
N ASP A 19 0.66 16.24 5.83
CA ASP A 19 -0.32 15.93 6.87
C ASP A 19 -1.06 14.58 6.69
N LYS A 20 -0.55 13.69 5.83
CA LYS A 20 -1.03 12.32 5.65
C LYS A 20 -0.03 11.36 6.27
N THR A 21 -0.49 10.58 7.23
CA THR A 21 0.32 9.62 7.97
C THR A 21 0.04 8.22 7.47
N TRP A 22 1.10 7.56 7.01
CA TRP A 22 1.11 6.14 6.66
C TRP A 22 1.63 5.34 7.84
N THR A 23 0.97 4.22 8.12
CA THR A 23 1.33 3.29 9.19
C THR A 23 1.73 1.96 8.58
N LYS A 24 2.91 1.47 8.96
CA LYS A 24 3.40 0.15 8.54
C LYS A 24 2.74 -0.95 9.35
N GLU A 25 2.25 -1.95 8.67
CA GLU A 25 1.75 -3.20 9.23
C GLU A 25 2.50 -4.37 8.61
N LYS A 26 2.87 -5.34 9.43
CA LYS A 26 3.47 -6.61 8.97
C LYS A 26 2.36 -7.65 8.94
N PHE A 27 2.06 -8.20 7.78
CA PHE A 27 0.97 -9.16 7.62
C PHE A 27 1.44 -10.60 7.39
N ASP A 28 2.69 -10.80 6.95
CA ASP A 28 3.34 -12.11 6.89
C ASP A 28 4.87 -11.96 7.07
N THR A 29 5.58 -13.08 7.01
CA THR A 29 7.00 -13.25 7.32
C THR A 29 7.90 -12.27 6.56
N ALA A 30 7.60 -12.01 5.28
CA ALA A 30 8.35 -11.09 4.41
C ALA A 30 7.40 -10.21 3.59
N SER A 31 6.45 -9.60 4.31
CA SER A 31 5.29 -8.97 3.70
C SER A 31 4.80 -7.85 4.59
N TYR A 32 4.88 -6.64 4.06
CA TYR A 32 4.65 -5.39 4.75
C TYR A 32 3.69 -4.53 3.94
N GLN A 33 2.88 -3.76 4.63
CA GLN A 33 2.00 -2.78 4.00
C GLN A 33 2.09 -1.46 4.76
N TRP A 34 2.05 -0.35 4.02
CA TRP A 34 1.87 0.97 4.57
C TRP A 34 0.46 1.38 4.24
N VAL A 35 -0.34 1.62 5.26
CA VAL A 35 -1.77 1.95 5.13
C VAL A 35 -1.99 3.37 5.60
N ARG A 36 -2.85 4.11 4.90
CA ARG A 36 -3.41 5.35 5.41
C ARG A 36 -4.88 5.49 5.08
N PRO A 37 -5.65 6.19 5.92
CA PRO A 37 -6.97 6.66 5.53
C PRO A 37 -6.88 7.72 4.43
N MET A 38 -7.88 7.73 3.57
CA MET A 38 -8.09 8.76 2.55
C MET A 38 -8.99 9.87 3.10
N ARG A 39 -8.74 11.11 2.70
CA ARG A 39 -9.60 12.24 3.03
C ARG A 39 -10.77 12.32 2.05
N GLU A 40 -11.88 12.92 2.48
CA GLU A 40 -13.07 13.13 1.64
C GLU A 40 -12.77 13.80 0.29
N SER A 41 -11.82 14.73 0.26
CA SER A 41 -11.39 15.44 -0.94
C SER A 41 -10.58 14.59 -1.93
N GLU A 42 -10.20 13.37 -1.56
CA GLU A 42 -9.41 12.44 -2.39
C GLU A 42 -10.28 11.43 -3.13
N PHE A 43 -11.59 11.41 -2.86
CA PHE A 43 -12.55 10.55 -3.54
C PHE A 43 -13.16 11.28 -4.74
N ASP A 44 -13.08 10.67 -5.92
CA ASP A 44 -13.85 11.10 -7.10
C ASP A 44 -15.25 10.46 -7.15
N TRP A 45 -15.64 9.77 -6.08
CA TRP A 45 -16.88 8.99 -5.95
C TRP A 45 -17.63 9.35 -4.66
N ASP A 46 -18.94 9.12 -4.67
CA ASP A 46 -19.82 9.45 -3.56
C ASP A 46 -19.76 8.37 -2.46
N PRO A 47 -19.25 8.68 -1.26
CA PRO A 47 -19.09 7.71 -0.18
C PRO A 47 -20.42 7.16 0.35
N GLU A 48 -21.55 7.85 0.15
CA GLU A 48 -22.88 7.34 0.52
C GLU A 48 -23.31 6.14 -0.35
N ASN A 49 -22.67 5.96 -1.50
CA ASN A 49 -22.97 4.91 -2.46
C ASN A 49 -21.94 3.75 -2.45
N VAL A 50 -20.98 3.72 -1.51
CA VAL A 50 -19.92 2.70 -1.46
C VAL A 50 -20.08 1.75 -0.28
N SER A 51 -20.00 0.44 -0.57
CA SER A 51 -19.88 -0.56 0.48
C SER A 51 -18.40 -0.80 0.81
N LEU A 52 -17.92 -0.13 1.87
CA LEU A 52 -16.62 -0.46 2.46
C LEU A 52 -16.75 -1.78 3.24
N VAL A 53 -16.00 -2.80 2.83
CA VAL A 53 -15.98 -4.10 3.52
C VAL A 53 -14.54 -4.34 3.99
N GLY A 54 -14.39 -4.66 5.28
CA GLY A 54 -13.07 -4.88 5.89
C GLY A 54 -12.32 -3.62 6.31
N THR A 55 -12.88 -2.44 6.07
CA THR A 55 -12.38 -1.15 6.57
C THR A 55 -13.54 -0.23 6.93
N GLU A 56 -13.36 0.62 7.95
CA GLU A 56 -14.37 1.60 8.39
C GLU A 56 -14.34 2.88 7.54
N GLU A 57 -13.21 3.13 6.87
CA GLU A 57 -12.99 4.28 6.00
C GLU A 57 -12.18 3.87 4.76
N PRO A 58 -12.24 4.61 3.65
CA PRO A 58 -11.48 4.27 2.46
C PRO A 58 -9.99 4.45 2.72
N ILE A 59 -9.18 3.48 2.30
CA ILE A 59 -7.73 3.49 2.58
C ILE A 59 -6.92 3.42 1.29
N ARG A 60 -5.69 3.93 1.36
CA ARG A 60 -4.62 3.58 0.43
C ARG A 60 -3.63 2.66 1.11
N VAL A 61 -3.08 1.76 0.31
CA VAL A 61 -2.13 0.74 0.73
C VAL A 61 -0.96 0.76 -0.23
N VAL A 62 0.26 0.83 0.30
CA VAL A 62 1.49 0.49 -0.44
C VAL A 62 2.03 -0.78 0.16
N GLU A 63 2.11 -1.83 -0.65
CA GLU A 63 2.48 -3.18 -0.24
C GLU A 63 3.88 -3.53 -0.74
N LEU A 64 4.64 -4.25 0.10
CA LEU A 64 5.93 -4.82 -0.21
C LEU A 64 5.91 -6.31 0.15
N GLN A 65 6.07 -7.19 -0.82
CA GLN A 65 6.09 -8.64 -0.63
C GLN A 65 7.33 -9.28 -1.25
N TYR A 66 8.00 -10.15 -0.50
CA TYR A 66 9.03 -11.03 -1.05
C TYR A 66 8.44 -12.38 -1.43
N ARG A 67 8.47 -12.72 -2.72
CA ARG A 67 8.02 -14.01 -3.26
C ARG A 67 8.92 -14.44 -4.41
N ASP A 68 9.21 -15.74 -4.49
CA ASP A 68 10.00 -16.34 -5.57
C ASP A 68 11.33 -15.60 -5.84
N GLU A 69 12.02 -15.23 -4.77
CA GLU A 69 13.30 -14.49 -4.80
C GLU A 69 13.22 -13.07 -5.40
N VAL A 70 12.02 -12.48 -5.42
CA VAL A 70 11.74 -11.16 -5.96
C VAL A 70 10.92 -10.34 -4.95
N TRP A 71 11.32 -9.09 -4.76
CA TRP A 71 10.53 -8.08 -4.08
C TRP A 71 9.51 -7.49 -5.05
N ASN A 72 8.26 -7.51 -4.62
CA ASN A 72 7.11 -6.94 -5.32
C ASN A 72 6.63 -5.73 -4.52
N VAL A 73 6.51 -4.59 -5.19
CA VAL A 73 5.94 -3.37 -4.62
C VAL A 73 4.69 -3.02 -5.40
N SER A 74 3.57 -2.84 -4.71
CA SER A 74 2.30 -2.45 -5.33
C SER A 74 1.60 -1.38 -4.52
N ALA A 75 0.88 -0.47 -5.17
CA ALA A 75 -0.06 0.39 -4.48
C ALA A 75 -1.50 0.10 -4.88
N ALA A 76 -2.36 0.04 -3.88
CA ALA A 76 -3.77 -0.27 -3.99
C ALA A 76 -4.60 0.72 -3.18
N GLU A 77 -5.87 0.86 -3.51
CA GLU A 77 -6.83 1.64 -2.71
C GLU A 77 -8.16 0.90 -2.61
N THR A 78 -8.94 1.24 -1.58
CA THR A 78 -10.31 0.73 -1.47
C THR A 78 -11.21 1.52 -2.42
N ALA A 79 -11.75 0.85 -3.44
CA ALA A 79 -12.53 1.50 -4.50
C ALA A 79 -14.06 1.41 -4.26
N GLY A 80 -14.71 2.58 -4.36
CA GLY A 80 -15.99 2.95 -5.00
C GLY A 80 -17.20 1.99 -5.20
N PRO A 81 -18.39 2.53 -5.56
CA PRO A 81 -19.70 1.83 -5.58
C PRO A 81 -19.79 0.60 -6.50
N GLU A 82 -19.00 0.55 -7.57
CA GLU A 82 -19.15 -0.41 -8.67
C GLU A 82 -17.87 -1.21 -8.98
N TYR A 83 -16.81 -1.10 -8.19
CA TYR A 83 -15.60 -1.89 -8.42
C TYR A 83 -15.78 -3.33 -7.91
N HIS A 84 -16.32 -4.15 -8.81
CA HIS A 84 -16.50 -5.60 -8.93
C HIS A 84 -16.52 -6.57 -7.73
N ARG A 85 -15.98 -6.30 -6.54
CA ARG A 85 -16.13 -7.19 -5.36
C ARG A 85 -16.04 -6.41 -4.04
N PRO A 86 -17.09 -6.43 -3.19
CA PRO A 86 -17.02 -5.86 -1.85
C PRO A 86 -15.86 -6.49 -1.06
N GLY A 87 -14.94 -5.64 -0.57
CA GLY A 87 -13.90 -6.05 0.39
C GLY A 87 -12.50 -6.27 -0.17
N PHE A 88 -12.20 -5.75 -1.36
CA PHE A 88 -10.87 -5.84 -1.95
C PHE A 88 -10.24 -4.45 -2.09
N THR A 89 -8.96 -4.35 -1.73
CA THR A 89 -8.09 -3.29 -2.21
C THR A 89 -7.75 -3.60 -3.67
N GLU A 90 -7.98 -2.66 -4.56
CA GLU A 90 -7.65 -2.80 -5.98
C GLU A 90 -6.40 -1.97 -6.30
N LEU A 91 -5.58 -2.48 -7.22
CA LEU A 91 -4.42 -1.73 -7.70
C LEU A 91 -4.87 -0.39 -8.29
N ILE A 92 -4.27 0.71 -7.82
CA ILE A 92 -4.60 2.06 -8.27
C ILE A 92 -4.40 2.18 -9.80
N SER A 93 -3.29 1.62 -10.30
CA SER A 93 -3.05 1.38 -11.71
C SER A 93 -1.86 0.41 -11.89
N GLY A 94 -1.64 -0.08 -13.11
CA GLY A 94 -0.44 -0.86 -13.44
C GLY A 94 0.88 -0.10 -13.22
N ASP A 95 0.85 1.23 -13.23
CA ASP A 95 2.03 2.08 -12.99
C ASP A 95 2.47 2.07 -11.52
N TYR A 96 1.56 1.66 -10.62
CA TYR A 96 1.85 1.45 -9.21
C TYR A 96 2.29 0.01 -8.92
N THR A 97 2.96 -0.65 -9.86
CA THR A 97 3.56 -1.96 -9.66
C THR A 97 5.04 -1.94 -10.02
N PHE A 98 5.87 -2.58 -9.20
CA PHE A 98 7.31 -2.66 -9.40
C PHE A 98 7.86 -3.97 -8.86
N GLN A 99 8.85 -4.53 -9.55
CA GLN A 99 9.50 -5.77 -9.16
C GLN A 99 11.01 -5.60 -9.25
N THR A 100 11.72 -6.09 -8.25
CA THR A 100 13.19 -6.09 -8.22
C THR A 100 13.70 -7.24 -7.37
N ARG A 101 14.96 -7.63 -7.55
CA ARG A 101 15.64 -8.57 -6.65
C ARG A 101 16.34 -7.87 -5.50
N GLU A 102 16.53 -6.56 -5.60
CA GLU A 102 17.28 -5.75 -4.64
C GLU A 102 16.33 -5.12 -3.62
N LEU A 103 16.53 -5.40 -2.33
CA LEU A 103 15.68 -4.85 -1.27
C LEU A 103 15.71 -3.31 -1.25
N GLN A 104 16.89 -2.72 -1.43
CA GLN A 104 17.04 -1.28 -1.39
C GLN A 104 16.21 -0.58 -2.47
N GLU A 105 16.21 -1.11 -3.70
CA GLU A 105 15.38 -0.60 -4.79
C GLU A 105 13.89 -0.73 -4.48
N ALA A 106 13.47 -1.86 -3.88
CA ALA A 106 12.09 -2.06 -3.47
C ALA A 106 11.67 -1.07 -2.37
N ALA A 107 12.52 -0.87 -1.36
CA ALA A 107 12.29 0.08 -0.28
C ALA A 107 12.22 1.52 -0.80
N ASP A 108 13.09 1.90 -1.74
CA ASP A 108 13.05 3.22 -2.38
C ASP A 108 11.77 3.39 -3.20
N LYS A 109 11.31 2.33 -3.87
CA LYS A 109 10.03 2.39 -4.59
C LYS A 109 8.83 2.51 -3.68
N VAL A 110 8.83 1.88 -2.50
CA VAL A 110 7.80 2.10 -1.47
C VAL A 110 7.77 3.58 -1.06
N ARG A 111 8.93 4.19 -0.79
CA ARG A 111 9.02 5.62 -0.45
C ARG A 111 8.49 6.51 -1.58
N GLU A 112 8.78 6.15 -2.84
CA GLU A 112 8.27 6.86 -4.02
C GLU A 112 6.74 6.79 -4.11
N PHE A 113 6.15 5.61 -3.99
CA PHE A 113 4.69 5.43 -4.04
C PHE A 113 4.00 6.12 -2.86
N VAL A 114 4.52 5.97 -1.65
CA VAL A 114 4.03 6.70 -0.47
C VAL A 114 4.04 8.20 -0.71
N LYS A 115 5.11 8.73 -1.30
CA LYS A 115 5.22 10.17 -1.62
C LYS A 115 4.26 10.60 -2.74
N GLN A 116 4.07 9.81 -3.79
CA GLN A 116 3.14 10.11 -4.88
C GLN A 116 1.68 10.07 -4.43
N LEU A 117 1.39 9.25 -3.42
CA LEU A 117 0.05 9.04 -2.89
C LEU A 117 -0.24 9.86 -1.65
N SER A 118 0.73 10.59 -1.10
CA SER A 118 0.54 11.66 -0.13
C SER A 118 0.27 12.99 -0.84
#